data_AF-A0A377Y9P3-F1
#
_entry.id   AF-A0A377Y9P3-F1
#
_cell.length_a   1.000
_cell.length_b   1.000
_cell.length_c   1.000
_cell.angle_alpha   90.00
_cell.angle_beta   90.00
_cell.angle_gamma   90.00
#
_symmetry.space_group_name_H-M   'P 1'
#
loop_
_entity.id
_entity.type
_entity.pdbx_description
1 polymer ?
#
loop_
_entity_poly.entity_id
_entity_poly.type
_entity_poly.pdbx_seq_one_letter_code
_entity_poly.pdbx_strand_id
1 'polypeptide(L)'
;MTTDITELAHRLKLEVHRAVSNFSPQMNIKTRDLKELVEVLEKTQAGEKQWREVVDAFCADDADWHKLTNSNNELIALLSQALCKQADRIAELESRTVTIEPFRSFVTDADLAALHRFAECCDDPESGGHDLEKEQVRRLEEIGALRRSGRIHWITEFGDVLISVTAGIKVEVE
;
A
#
# COMPACT_ATOMS: atom_id res chain seq x y z
N MET A 1 47.71 -12.45 17.73
CA MET A 1 48.82 -12.44 16.75
C MET A 1 48.59 -13.62 15.82
N THR A 2 47.78 -13.44 14.79
CA THR A 2 47.49 -14.49 13.79
C THR A 2 48.62 -14.47 12.77
N THR A 3 49.47 -15.50 12.81
CA THR A 3 50.54 -15.63 11.82
C THR A 3 49.89 -15.94 10.47
N ASP A 4 50.08 -15.06 9.49
CA ASP A 4 49.50 -15.24 8.15
C ASP A 4 50.15 -16.45 7.47
N ILE A 5 49.34 -17.46 7.14
CA ILE A 5 49.78 -18.69 6.45
C ILE A 5 50.48 -18.34 5.14
N THR A 6 50.09 -17.25 4.46
CA THR A 6 50.74 -16.79 3.24
C THR A 6 52.16 -16.27 3.50
N GLU A 7 52.41 -15.66 4.66
CA GLU A 7 53.74 -15.18 5.04
C GLU A 7 54.66 -16.34 5.46
N LEU A 8 54.11 -17.34 6.16
CA LEU A 8 54.82 -18.58 6.49
C LEU A 8 55.15 -19.41 5.23
N ALA A 9 54.20 -19.51 4.30
CA ALA A 9 54.35 -20.13 3.00
C ALA A 9 55.49 -19.50 2.18
N HIS A 10 55.54 -18.17 2.10
CA HIS A 10 56.61 -17.44 1.42
C HIS A 10 57.98 -17.66 2.07
N ARG A 11 58.07 -17.58 3.40
CA ARG A 11 59.33 -17.85 4.13
C ARG A 11 59.84 -19.28 3.87
N LEU A 12 58.95 -20.26 3.94
CA LEU A 12 59.29 -21.66 3.70
C LEU A 12 59.76 -21.89 2.24
N LYS A 13 59.07 -21.30 1.25
CA LYS A 13 59.50 -21.34 -0.17
C LYS A 13 60.91 -20.78 -0.37
N LEU A 14 61.25 -19.67 0.29
CA LEU A 14 62.58 -19.04 0.20
C LEU A 14 63.68 -19.90 0.83
N GLU A 15 63.43 -20.47 2.01
CA GLU A 15 64.39 -21.37 2.68
C GLU A 15 64.63 -22.65 1.89
N VAL A 16 63.57 -23.24 1.35
CA VAL A 16 63.63 -24.41 0.48
C VAL A 16 64.44 -24.12 -0.80
N HIS A 17 64.27 -22.93 -1.41
CA HIS A 17 65.05 -22.53 -2.59
C HIS A 17 66.55 -22.35 -2.27
N ARG A 18 66.87 -21.79 -1.09
CA ARG A 18 68.26 -21.64 -0.61
C ARG A 18 68.91 -22.98 -0.30
N ALA A 19 68.18 -23.93 0.28
CA ALA A 19 68.69 -25.25 0.61
C ALA A 19 69.05 -26.07 -0.64
N VAL A 20 68.27 -25.97 -1.72
CA VAL A 20 68.54 -26.69 -2.99
C VAL A 20 69.80 -26.20 -3.71
N SER A 21 70.13 -24.92 -3.61
CA SER A 21 71.34 -24.38 -4.24
C SER A 21 72.64 -24.92 -3.60
N ASN A 22 72.59 -25.48 -2.38
CA ASN A 22 73.80 -25.78 -1.62
C ASN A 22 74.25 -27.25 -1.60
N PHE A 23 73.44 -28.32 -1.74
CA PHE A 23 73.96 -29.72 -1.86
C PHE A 23 72.90 -30.79 -2.26
N SER A 24 73.40 -31.86 -2.91
CA SER A 24 72.87 -33.25 -3.11
C SER A 24 71.50 -33.50 -3.82
N PRO A 25 71.42 -34.37 -4.86
CA PRO A 25 70.20 -34.66 -5.63
C PRO A 25 68.99 -35.17 -4.82
N GLN A 26 69.21 -35.86 -3.69
CA GLN A 26 68.14 -36.39 -2.84
C GLN A 26 67.34 -35.29 -2.13
N MET A 27 67.95 -34.11 -1.89
CA MET A 27 67.28 -32.95 -1.30
C MET A 27 66.36 -32.23 -2.30
N ASN A 28 66.56 -32.44 -3.60
CA ASN A 28 65.77 -31.78 -4.64
C ASN A 28 64.34 -32.35 -4.75
N ILE A 29 64.17 -33.67 -4.54
CA ILE A 29 62.84 -34.32 -4.55
C ILE A 29 61.99 -33.83 -3.37
N LYS A 30 62.54 -33.81 -2.15
CA LYS A 30 61.85 -33.31 -0.94
C LYS A 30 61.47 -31.82 -1.03
N THR A 31 62.25 -31.04 -1.76
CA THR A 31 62.00 -29.62 -2.03
C THR A 31 60.79 -29.41 -2.94
N ARG A 32 60.63 -30.25 -3.98
CA ARG A 32 59.47 -30.16 -4.88
C ARG A 32 58.17 -30.41 -4.11
N ASP A 33 58.13 -31.47 -3.31
CA ASP A 33 56.94 -31.85 -2.55
C ASP A 33 56.56 -30.78 -1.50
N LEU A 34 57.55 -30.10 -0.91
CA LEU A 34 57.34 -28.94 -0.03
C LEU A 34 56.73 -27.73 -0.78
N LYS A 35 57.18 -27.45 -2.01
CA LYS A 35 56.60 -26.37 -2.83
C LYS A 35 55.15 -26.65 -3.19
N GLU A 36 54.84 -27.89 -3.57
CA GLU A 36 53.47 -28.33 -3.86
C GLU A 36 52.58 -28.22 -2.63
N LEU A 37 53.05 -28.63 -1.45
CA LEU A 37 52.30 -28.48 -0.20
C LEU A 37 52.00 -27.01 0.11
N VAL A 38 52.97 -26.11 -0.09
CA VAL A 38 52.75 -24.68 0.13
C VAL A 38 51.70 -24.12 -0.84
N GLU A 39 51.75 -24.51 -2.11
CA GLU A 39 50.76 -24.06 -3.10
C GLU A 39 49.34 -24.55 -2.75
N VAL A 40 49.21 -25.80 -2.28
CA VAL A 40 47.92 -26.33 -1.80
C VAL A 40 47.42 -25.53 -0.59
N LEU A 41 48.29 -25.23 0.37
CA LEU A 41 47.92 -24.46 1.57
C LEU A 41 47.47 -23.03 1.23
N GLU A 42 48.16 -22.34 0.32
CA GLU A 42 47.76 -21.01 -0.16
C GLU A 42 46.39 -21.06 -0.85
N LYS A 43 46.14 -22.07 -1.69
CA LYS A 43 44.83 -22.26 -2.34
C LYS A 43 43.73 -22.56 -1.33
N THR A 44 44.00 -23.39 -0.32
CA THR A 44 43.04 -23.69 0.75
C THR A 44 42.72 -22.45 1.59
N GLN A 45 43.72 -21.65 1.95
CA GLN A 45 43.52 -20.40 2.70
C GLN A 45 42.70 -19.38 1.87
N ALA A 46 42.98 -19.26 0.57
CA ALA A 46 42.19 -18.41 -0.32
C ALA A 46 40.73 -18.87 -0.41
N GLY A 47 40.50 -20.19 -0.51
CA GLY A 47 39.16 -20.77 -0.45
C GLY A 47 38.45 -20.50 0.87
N GLU A 48 39.12 -20.66 2.01
CA GLU A 48 38.57 -20.35 3.34
C GLU A 48 38.16 -18.88 3.44
N LYS A 49 39.00 -17.96 2.95
CA LYS A 49 38.69 -16.53 2.92
C LYS A 49 37.44 -16.25 2.08
N GLN A 50 37.37 -16.82 0.88
CA GLN A 50 36.21 -16.67 0.00
C GLN A 50 34.93 -17.21 0.66
N TRP A 51 35.00 -18.38 1.29
CA TRP A 51 33.85 -18.94 2.00
C TRP A 51 33.42 -18.07 3.18
N ARG A 52 34.38 -17.48 3.91
CA ARG A 52 34.07 -16.55 5.00
C ARG A 52 33.33 -15.32 4.50
N GLU A 53 33.79 -14.71 3.41
CA GLU A 53 33.12 -13.55 2.81
C GLU A 53 31.68 -13.89 2.38
N VAL A 54 31.46 -15.07 1.82
CA VAL A 54 30.12 -15.55 1.44
C VAL A 54 29.23 -15.76 2.67
N VAL A 55 29.77 -16.35 3.75
CA VAL A 55 29.02 -16.56 5.00
C VAL A 55 28.67 -15.22 5.65
N ASP A 56 29.60 -14.28 5.70
CA ASP A 56 29.36 -12.95 6.26
C ASP A 56 28.27 -12.19 5.47
N ALA A 57 28.33 -12.27 4.13
CA ALA A 57 27.29 -11.70 3.26
C ALA A 57 25.92 -12.36 3.49
N PHE A 58 25.88 -13.70 3.60
CA PHE A 58 24.64 -14.42 3.88
C PHE A 58 24.04 -14.06 5.24
N CYS A 59 24.88 -13.93 6.28
CA CYS A 59 24.44 -13.50 7.61
C CYS A 59 23.88 -12.06 7.61
N ALA A 60 24.47 -11.17 6.81
CA ALA A 60 23.95 -9.81 6.65
C ALA A 60 22.57 -9.81 5.95
N ASP A 61 22.45 -10.58 4.86
CA ASP A 61 21.19 -10.72 4.11
C ASP A 61 20.07 -11.32 4.97
N ASP A 62 20.37 -12.35 5.77
CA ASP A 62 19.41 -12.97 6.70
C ASP A 62 18.91 -11.98 7.76
N ALA A 63 19.82 -11.19 8.34
CA ALA A 63 19.46 -10.15 9.30
C ALA A 63 18.57 -9.06 8.69
N ASP A 64 18.83 -8.67 7.44
CA ASP A 64 18.01 -7.70 6.73
C ASP A 64 16.63 -8.27 6.36
N TRP A 65 16.55 -9.55 5.98
CA TRP A 65 15.29 -10.23 5.74
C TRP A 65 14.43 -10.31 7.01
N HIS A 66 15.04 -10.57 8.16
CA HIS A 66 14.35 -10.52 9.45
C HIS A 66 13.79 -9.13 9.78
N LYS A 67 14.54 -8.05 9.53
CA LYS A 67 14.04 -6.67 9.74
C LYS A 67 12.84 -6.35 8.83
N LEU A 68 12.93 -6.73 7.55
CA LEU A 68 11.85 -6.53 6.60
C LEU A 68 10.58 -7.28 7.04
N THR A 69 10.74 -8.53 7.47
CA THR A 69 9.64 -9.36 7.96
C THR A 69 8.97 -8.74 9.19
N ASN A 70 9.75 -8.24 10.15
CA ASN A 70 9.21 -7.57 11.33
C ASN A 70 8.44 -6.30 10.96
N SER A 71 9.00 -5.47 10.07
CA SER A 71 8.36 -4.25 9.59
C SER A 71 7.02 -4.53 8.89
N ASN A 72 6.95 -5.59 8.07
CA ASN A 72 5.71 -6.00 7.42
C ASN A 72 4.65 -6.46 8.44
N ASN A 73 5.05 -7.20 9.47
CA ASN A 73 4.14 -7.63 10.53
C ASN A 73 3.58 -6.45 11.33
N GLU A 74 4.41 -5.44 11.62
CA GLU A 74 3.97 -4.19 12.27
C GLU A 74 2.97 -3.42 11.40
N LEU A 75 3.24 -3.30 10.09
CA LEU A 75 2.31 -2.66 9.15
C LEU A 75 0.97 -3.39 9.08
N ILE A 76 0.99 -4.74 9.03
CA ILE A 76 -0.23 -5.55 9.05
C ILE A 76 -1.03 -5.26 10.33
N ALA A 77 -0.39 -5.23 11.49
CA ALA A 77 -1.06 -4.95 12.76
C ALA A 77 -1.70 -3.56 12.78
N LEU A 78 -0.99 -2.54 12.30
CA LEU A 78 -1.51 -1.16 12.19
C LEU A 78 -2.71 -1.08 11.24
N LEU A 79 -2.63 -1.72 10.07
CA LEU A 79 -3.72 -1.76 9.10
C LEU A 79 -4.95 -2.48 9.64
N SER A 80 -4.77 -3.63 10.31
CA SER A 80 -5.87 -4.34 10.97
C SER A 80 -6.58 -3.47 12.00
N GLN A 81 -5.82 -2.74 12.83
CA GLN A 81 -6.43 -1.84 13.82
C GLN A 81 -7.19 -0.68 13.16
N ALA A 82 -6.63 -0.09 12.09
CA ALA A 82 -7.29 0.98 11.35
C ALA A 82 -8.61 0.49 10.70
N LEU A 83 -8.61 -0.71 10.12
CA LEU A 83 -9.79 -1.32 9.52
C LEU A 83 -10.89 -1.56 10.56
N CYS A 84 -10.55 -2.10 11.74
CA CYS A 84 -11.53 -2.26 12.82
C CYS A 84 -12.16 -0.91 13.21
N LYS A 85 -11.34 0.14 13.41
CA LYS A 85 -11.83 1.48 13.74
C LYS A 85 -12.74 2.06 12.65
N GLN A 86 -12.45 1.79 11.38
CA GLN A 86 -13.30 2.22 10.27
C GLN A 86 -14.63 1.46 10.28
N ALA A 87 -14.62 0.15 10.51
CA ALA A 87 -15.83 -0.65 10.62
C ALA A 87 -16.73 -0.17 11.77
N ASP A 88 -16.15 0.10 12.95
CA ASP A 88 -16.89 0.65 14.09
C ASP A 88 -17.52 2.01 13.76
N ARG A 89 -16.79 2.88 13.06
CA ARG A 89 -17.29 4.20 12.65
C ARG A 89 -18.38 4.10 11.60
N ILE A 90 -18.30 3.16 10.65
CA ILE A 90 -19.37 2.89 9.69
C ILE A 90 -20.62 2.42 10.43
N ALA A 91 -20.49 1.45 11.34
CA ALA A 91 -21.62 0.97 12.13
C ALA A 91 -22.24 2.08 12.99
N GLU A 92 -21.44 2.97 13.58
CA GLU A 92 -21.94 4.15 14.30
C GLU A 92 -22.73 5.07 13.36
N LEU A 93 -22.19 5.37 12.17
CA LEU A 93 -22.85 6.24 11.19
C LEU A 93 -24.15 5.62 10.68
N GLU A 94 -24.17 4.32 10.37
CA GLU A 94 -25.37 3.56 9.98
C GLU A 94 -26.41 3.53 11.12
N SER A 95 -25.99 3.48 12.38
CA SER A 95 -26.92 3.58 13.52
C SER A 95 -27.52 4.99 13.67
N ARG A 96 -26.79 6.01 13.20
CA ARG A 96 -27.16 7.43 13.29
C ARG A 96 -27.86 7.94 12.04
N THR A 97 -27.88 7.19 10.95
CA THR A 97 -28.70 7.55 9.79
C THR A 97 -30.15 7.58 10.23
N VAL A 98 -30.68 8.81 10.34
CA VAL A 98 -32.08 9.07 10.59
C VAL A 98 -32.84 8.36 9.48
N THR A 99 -33.71 7.41 9.85
CA THR A 99 -34.62 6.82 8.88
C THR A 99 -35.43 7.97 8.29
N ILE A 100 -35.34 8.15 6.98
CA ILE A 100 -36.11 9.17 6.24
C ILE A 100 -37.59 8.74 6.15
N GLU A 101 -37.96 7.61 6.75
CA GLU A 101 -39.31 7.07 6.85
C GLU A 101 -40.38 8.09 7.24
N PRO A 102 -40.17 9.02 8.21
CA PRO A 102 -41.15 10.04 8.52
C PRO A 102 -41.46 10.94 7.32
N PHE A 103 -40.46 11.27 6.49
CA PHE A 103 -40.65 12.06 5.29
C PHE A 103 -41.19 11.24 4.12
N ARG A 104 -40.81 9.96 3.98
CA ARG A 104 -41.34 9.05 2.94
C ARG A 104 -42.84 8.78 3.04
N SER A 105 -43.43 9.00 4.22
CA SER A 105 -44.89 8.97 4.40
C SER A 105 -45.62 10.12 3.68
N PHE A 106 -44.92 11.21 3.38
CA PHE A 106 -45.49 12.43 2.81
C PHE A 106 -44.86 12.85 1.47
N VAL A 107 -43.58 12.54 1.26
CA VAL A 107 -42.78 12.83 0.07
C VAL A 107 -42.42 11.50 -0.59
N THR A 108 -42.95 11.28 -1.77
CA THR A 108 -42.72 10.04 -2.54
C THR A 108 -41.41 10.11 -3.33
N ASP A 109 -40.91 8.96 -3.76
CA ASP A 109 -39.75 8.89 -4.67
C ASP A 109 -40.01 9.63 -6.00
N ALA A 110 -41.26 9.67 -6.47
CA ALA A 110 -41.68 10.47 -7.62
C ALA A 110 -41.61 11.99 -7.35
N ASP A 111 -41.98 12.43 -6.14
CA ASP A 111 -41.86 13.83 -5.72
C ASP A 111 -40.38 14.25 -5.69
N LEU A 112 -39.49 13.40 -5.17
CA LEU A 112 -38.05 13.65 -5.16
C LEU A 112 -37.46 13.72 -6.57
N ALA A 113 -37.83 12.78 -7.45
CA ALA A 113 -37.37 12.80 -8.84
C ALA A 113 -37.82 14.06 -9.60
N ALA A 114 -39.07 14.51 -9.37
CA ALA A 114 -39.58 15.75 -9.94
C ALA A 114 -38.83 16.98 -9.39
N LEU A 115 -38.52 17.00 -8.09
CA LEU A 115 -37.78 18.08 -7.45
C LEU A 115 -36.33 18.18 -7.97
N HIS A 116 -35.63 17.05 -8.12
CA HIS A 116 -34.28 17.01 -8.69
C HIS A 116 -34.26 17.51 -10.14
N ARG A 117 -35.21 17.08 -10.98
CA ARG A 117 -35.37 17.65 -12.35
C ARG A 117 -35.65 19.15 -12.33
N PHE A 118 -36.51 19.61 -11.43
CA PHE A 118 -36.80 21.05 -11.29
C PHE A 118 -35.53 21.83 -10.95
N ALA A 119 -34.70 21.30 -10.04
CA ALA A 119 -33.45 21.93 -9.61
C ALA A 119 -32.41 21.99 -10.74
N GLU A 120 -32.21 20.88 -11.47
CA GLU A 120 -31.31 20.84 -12.64
C GLU A 120 -31.66 21.92 -13.68
N CYS A 121 -32.95 22.15 -13.93
CA CYS A 121 -33.40 23.15 -14.90
C CYS A 121 -33.38 24.59 -14.37
N CYS A 122 -33.24 24.80 -13.06
CA CYS A 122 -33.10 26.14 -12.48
C CYS A 122 -31.65 26.66 -12.57
N ASP A 123 -30.66 25.76 -12.65
CA ASP A 123 -29.24 26.10 -12.75
C ASP A 123 -28.77 26.33 -14.20
N ASP A 124 -29.55 25.89 -15.20
CA ASP A 124 -29.21 26.05 -16.63
C ASP A 124 -30.20 27.01 -17.36
N PRO A 125 -29.76 28.25 -17.71
CA PRO A 125 -30.59 29.21 -18.42
C PRO A 125 -30.91 28.81 -19.88
N GLU A 126 -30.26 27.79 -20.46
CA GLU A 126 -30.56 27.27 -21.80
C GLU A 126 -31.54 26.07 -21.79
N SER A 127 -31.92 25.54 -20.62
CA SER A 127 -32.65 24.27 -20.47
C SER A 127 -34.08 24.23 -21.02
N GLY A 128 -34.65 25.30 -21.57
CA GLY A 128 -35.95 25.24 -22.27
C GLY A 128 -37.19 24.91 -21.41
N GLY A 129 -37.05 24.83 -20.08
CA GLY A 129 -38.11 24.45 -19.13
C GLY A 129 -37.81 23.14 -18.40
N HIS A 130 -38.52 22.86 -17.31
CA HIS A 130 -38.25 21.69 -16.45
C HIS A 130 -38.92 20.38 -16.90
N ASP A 131 -39.63 20.35 -18.04
CA ASP A 131 -40.37 19.17 -18.54
C ASP A 131 -41.20 18.43 -17.47
N LEU A 132 -41.76 19.18 -16.52
CA LEU A 132 -42.65 18.63 -15.49
C LEU A 132 -44.10 18.90 -15.84
N GLU A 133 -44.95 17.90 -15.60
CA GLU A 133 -46.39 18.06 -15.68
C GLU A 133 -46.88 19.08 -14.64
N LYS A 134 -47.99 19.77 -14.91
CA LYS A 134 -48.53 20.80 -14.00
C LYS A 134 -48.88 20.21 -12.65
N GLU A 135 -49.32 18.96 -12.65
CA GLU A 135 -49.68 18.16 -11.50
C GLU A 135 -48.46 17.88 -10.63
N GLN A 136 -47.29 17.60 -11.22
CA GLN A 136 -46.04 17.41 -10.51
C GLN A 136 -45.56 18.71 -9.85
N VAL A 137 -45.57 19.83 -10.58
CA VAL A 137 -45.19 21.14 -10.00
C VAL A 137 -46.14 21.54 -8.88
N ARG A 138 -47.45 21.37 -9.07
CA ARG A 138 -48.46 21.66 -8.05
C ARG A 138 -48.27 20.77 -6.82
N ARG A 139 -47.98 19.49 -7.02
CA ARG A 139 -47.69 18.55 -5.95
C ARG A 139 -46.46 18.98 -5.14
N LEU A 140 -45.41 19.45 -5.81
CA LEU A 140 -44.22 20.01 -5.16
C LEU A 140 -44.51 21.30 -4.36
N GLU A 141 -45.45 22.13 -4.81
CA GLU A 141 -45.96 23.26 -4.02
C GLU A 141 -46.75 22.79 -2.79
N GLU A 142 -47.62 21.79 -2.95
CA GLU A 142 -48.48 21.26 -1.88
C GLU A 142 -47.67 20.62 -0.75
N ILE A 143 -46.56 19.95 -1.08
CA ILE A 143 -45.62 19.43 -0.07
C ILE A 143 -44.67 20.49 0.49
N GLY A 144 -44.71 21.71 -0.04
CA GLY A 144 -43.90 22.84 0.40
C GLY A 144 -42.46 22.85 -0.12
N ALA A 145 -42.09 21.95 -1.05
CA ALA A 145 -40.77 21.92 -1.67
C ALA A 145 -40.56 23.09 -2.65
N LEU A 146 -41.63 23.53 -3.31
CA LEU A 146 -41.65 24.73 -4.15
C LEU A 146 -42.54 25.83 -3.57
N ARG A 147 -42.25 27.07 -3.94
CA ARG A 147 -43.12 28.23 -3.72
C ARG A 147 -43.28 29.02 -5.00
N ARG A 148 -44.47 29.60 -5.19
CA ARG A 148 -44.83 30.42 -6.35
C ARG A 148 -44.98 31.90 -6.01
N SER A 149 -44.46 32.76 -6.86
CA SER A 149 -44.81 34.18 -6.96
C SER A 149 -45.18 34.49 -8.40
N GLY A 150 -46.46 34.79 -8.63
CA GLY A 150 -46.98 35.01 -9.97
C GLY A 150 -46.83 33.77 -10.85
N ARG A 151 -45.95 33.85 -11.86
CA ARG A 151 -45.66 32.76 -12.82
C ARG A 151 -44.35 32.02 -12.55
N ILE A 152 -43.60 32.43 -11.53
CA ILE A 152 -42.26 31.91 -11.25
C ILE A 152 -42.33 31.02 -9.99
N HIS A 153 -41.68 29.86 -10.07
CA HIS A 153 -41.51 28.92 -8.96
C HIS A 153 -40.04 28.94 -8.53
N TRP A 154 -39.79 28.75 -7.24
CA TRP A 154 -38.45 28.53 -6.71
C TRP A 154 -38.47 27.47 -5.61
N ILE A 155 -37.31 26.88 -5.37
CA ILE A 155 -37.08 25.88 -4.33
C ILE A 155 -37.08 26.56 -2.97
N THR A 156 -37.81 26.01 -2.01
CA THR A 156 -37.83 26.52 -0.64
C THR A 156 -36.65 25.94 0.16
N GLU A 157 -36.37 26.51 1.34
CA GLU A 157 -35.39 25.92 2.27
C GLU A 157 -35.71 24.46 2.61
N PHE A 158 -37.01 24.09 2.63
CA PHE A 158 -37.42 22.70 2.80
C PHE A 158 -37.08 21.85 1.56
N GLY A 159 -37.31 22.36 0.35
CA GLY A 159 -36.88 21.72 -0.89
C GLY A 159 -35.36 21.48 -0.94
N ASP A 160 -34.56 22.46 -0.51
CA ASP A 160 -33.09 22.32 -0.44
C ASP A 160 -32.66 21.22 0.53
N VAL A 161 -33.35 21.08 1.67
CA VAL A 161 -33.14 19.98 2.62
C VAL A 161 -33.47 18.63 1.98
N LEU A 162 -34.60 18.53 1.26
CA LEU A 162 -34.98 17.30 0.57
C LEU A 162 -33.94 16.88 -0.49
N ILE A 163 -33.46 17.83 -1.29
CA ILE A 163 -32.40 17.60 -2.28
C ILE A 163 -31.11 17.14 -1.58
N SER A 164 -30.70 17.82 -0.52
CA SER A 164 -29.45 17.52 0.20
C SER A 164 -29.46 16.16 0.89
N VAL A 165 -30.58 15.79 1.52
CA VAL A 165 -30.71 14.51 2.24
C VAL A 165 -30.85 13.34 1.28
N THR A 166 -31.33 13.58 0.05
CA THR A 166 -31.51 12.54 -0.97
C THR A 166 -30.37 12.49 -1.99
N ALA A 167 -29.42 13.42 -1.92
CA ALA A 167 -28.21 13.43 -2.74
C ALA A 167 -27.41 12.14 -2.50
N GLY A 168 -27.41 11.25 -3.50
CA GLY A 168 -26.71 9.96 -3.45
C GLY A 168 -27.56 8.77 -3.01
N ILE A 169 -28.84 8.96 -2.66
CA ILE A 169 -29.79 7.85 -2.53
C ILE A 169 -30.22 7.45 -3.93
N LYS A 170 -29.94 6.20 -4.33
CA LYS A 170 -30.54 5.65 -5.55
C LYS A 170 -32.04 5.57 -5.33
N VAL A 171 -32.78 6.46 -6.00
CA VAL A 171 -34.23 6.34 -6.12
C VAL A 171 -34.47 5.15 -7.04
N GLU A 172 -34.95 4.04 -6.48
CA GLU A 172 -35.35 2.89 -7.29
C GLU A 172 -36.66 3.27 -8.00
N VAL A 173 -36.58 3.39 -9.32
CA VAL A 173 -37.76 3.56 -10.16
C VAL A 173 -38.32 2.16 -10.41
N GLU A 174 -39.44 1.82 -9.76
CA GLU A 174 -40.27 0.65 -10.13
C GLU A 174 -40.89 0.82 -11.52
#